data_AF-A0A7X2JDW1-F1
#
_entry.id   AF-A0A7X2JDW1-F1
#
_cell.length_a   1.000
_cell.length_b   1.000
_cell.length_c   1.000
_cell.angle_alpha   90.00
_cell.angle_beta   90.00
_cell.angle_gamma   90.00
#
_symmetry.space_group_name_H-M   'P 1'
#
loop_
_entity.id
_entity.type
_entity.pdbx_description
1 polymer ?
#
loop_
_entity_poly.entity_id
_entity_poly.type
_entity_poly.pdbx_seq_one_letter_code
_entity_poly.pdbx_strand_id
1 'polypeptide(L)'
;MIEMKEIYQPARLGQNSQNEKVTQRLGYLPNDSVDFICQMNKKEVTQVNLYLLQNRFRIQTKKYIKGKPSYKESPFLAEIIKNQYEHTLSSEILYGRKMEIFLKQLLERNKEMAGAFSEKEEYCFHIPSKMILGEGGNSAYSDHVLMKLHPLYGVPYLPASTIKGALRSCWNELFERKDENNTGSVEYQLFEEGEKLIFFDAYPQSFSISLDAQSPHYKDYYERQAAPTDNQKVVPITFICIKDVTFKLHIACQNTKLWKQEKTRIDEAVKCMVEIYGLGAKTALGYGVGEMQ
;
A
#
# COMPACT_ATOMS: atom_id res chain seq x y z
N MET A 1 4.58 21.51 -20.97
CA MET A 1 5.64 22.03 -20.09
C MET A 1 5.00 23.02 -19.12
N ILE A 2 4.54 22.53 -17.98
CA ILE A 2 4.03 23.37 -16.88
C ILE A 2 5.22 23.52 -15.92
N GLU A 3 5.74 24.74 -15.78
CA GLU A 3 6.83 25.05 -14.86
C GLU A 3 6.39 24.73 -13.42
N MET A 4 7.25 24.10 -12.62
CA MET A 4 7.00 23.85 -11.19
C MET A 4 6.73 25.12 -10.37
N LYS A 5 6.97 26.30 -10.94
CA LYS A 5 6.60 27.60 -10.37
C LYS A 5 5.09 27.81 -10.23
N GLU A 6 4.24 27.12 -10.99
CA GLU A 6 2.78 27.33 -10.86
C GLU A 6 2.16 26.63 -9.63
N ILE A 7 2.83 25.63 -9.06
CA ILE A 7 2.42 25.00 -7.78
C ILE A 7 3.01 25.78 -6.58
N TYR A 8 4.08 26.56 -6.81
CA TYR A 8 4.95 27.14 -5.77
C TYR A 8 5.23 28.65 -5.94
N GLN A 9 4.20 29.45 -6.22
CA GLN A 9 4.30 30.90 -6.00
C GLN A 9 3.28 31.36 -4.95
N PRO A 10 3.69 32.15 -3.92
CA PRO A 10 2.74 33.06 -3.29
C PRO A 10 2.24 34.00 -4.39
N ALA A 11 0.95 33.89 -4.71
CA ALA A 11 0.33 34.48 -5.88
C ALA A 11 0.76 35.93 -6.17
N ARG A 12 1.20 36.19 -7.41
CA ARG A 12 0.92 37.47 -8.08
C ARG A 12 0.17 37.22 -9.39
N LEU A 13 -1.14 37.45 -9.27
CA LEU A 13 -2.10 37.91 -10.27
C LEU A 13 -1.73 37.83 -11.77
N GLY A 14 -2.53 37.07 -12.50
CA GLY A 14 -2.98 37.39 -13.86
C GLY A 14 -4.52 37.34 -13.90
N GLN A 15 -5.13 38.34 -14.54
CA GLN A 15 -6.58 38.59 -14.56
C GLN A 15 -7.34 37.67 -15.55
N ASN A 16 -8.65 37.58 -15.34
CA ASN A 16 -9.72 37.15 -16.25
C ASN A 16 -10.06 35.65 -16.38
N SER A 17 -11.00 35.22 -15.53
CA SER A 17 -12.29 34.61 -15.87
C SER A 17 -12.93 34.08 -14.56
N GLN A 18 -14.26 34.03 -14.48
CA GLN A 18 -15.06 33.77 -13.27
C GLN A 18 -14.95 32.33 -12.69
N ASN A 19 -13.75 31.78 -12.57
CA ASN A 19 -13.51 30.44 -12.01
C ASN A 19 -12.73 30.53 -10.69
N GLU A 20 -13.16 29.76 -9.70
CA GLU A 20 -12.66 29.74 -8.32
C GLU A 20 -11.12 29.68 -8.25
N LYS A 21 -10.48 30.72 -7.67
CA LYS A 21 -9.03 30.72 -7.46
C LYS A 21 -8.64 29.69 -6.41
N VAL A 22 -8.04 28.57 -6.84
CA VAL A 22 -7.42 27.56 -5.99
C VAL A 22 -5.93 27.86 -5.87
N THR A 23 -5.40 27.87 -4.65
CA THR A 23 -3.96 28.05 -4.39
C THR A 23 -3.44 26.91 -3.53
N GLN A 24 -2.24 26.40 -3.80
CA GLN A 24 -1.60 25.32 -3.03
C GLN A 24 -0.34 25.84 -2.36
N ARG A 25 -0.05 25.34 -1.15
CA ARG A 25 1.20 25.58 -0.42
C ARG A 25 1.57 24.35 0.41
N LEU A 26 2.84 24.21 0.78
CA LEU A 26 3.23 23.25 1.81
C LEU A 26 2.57 23.61 3.15
N GLY A 27 2.18 22.59 3.91
CA GLY A 27 1.61 22.75 5.25
C GLY A 27 2.60 23.36 6.26
N TYR A 28 2.25 23.32 7.55
CA TYR A 28 3.14 23.81 8.62
C TYR A 28 4.39 22.94 8.73
N LEU A 29 5.44 23.31 7.99
CA LEU A 29 6.76 22.73 8.02
C LEU A 29 7.78 23.81 8.39
N PRO A 30 8.88 23.45 9.08
CA PRO A 30 10.05 24.31 9.22
C PRO A 30 10.53 24.86 7.86
N ASN A 31 11.04 26.10 7.83
CA ASN A 31 11.40 26.78 6.58
C ASN A 31 12.46 26.02 5.76
N ASP A 32 13.44 25.43 6.44
CA ASP A 32 14.46 24.55 5.84
C ASP A 32 13.84 23.32 5.15
N SER A 33 12.83 22.71 5.77
CA SER A 33 12.08 21.60 5.19
C SER A 33 11.25 22.05 3.97
N VAL A 34 10.66 23.24 4.03
CA VAL A 34 9.95 23.85 2.90
C VAL A 34 10.89 24.09 1.75
N ASP A 35 12.07 24.66 2.00
CA ASP A 35 13.07 24.95 0.97
C ASP A 35 13.59 23.65 0.33
N PHE A 36 13.87 22.62 1.14
CA PHE A 36 14.26 21.30 0.67
C PHE A 36 13.21 20.70 -0.28
N ILE A 37 11.93 20.74 0.10
CA ILE A 37 10.84 20.20 -0.74
C ILE A 37 10.61 21.06 -1.98
N CYS A 38 10.69 22.39 -1.89
CA CYS A 38 10.55 23.29 -3.03
C CYS A 38 11.64 23.08 -4.07
N GLN A 39 12.85 22.71 -3.63
CA GLN A 39 13.98 22.41 -4.51
C GLN A 39 13.85 21.06 -5.22
N MET A 40 13.02 20.13 -4.72
CA MET A 40 12.77 18.84 -5.37
C MET A 40 12.13 19.05 -6.74
N ASN A 41 12.90 18.90 -7.81
CA ASN A 41 12.32 18.87 -9.15
C ASN A 41 11.62 17.53 -9.43
N LYS A 42 10.77 17.45 -10.48
CA LYS A 42 10.08 16.19 -10.91
C LYS A 42 11.00 14.96 -11.00
N LYS A 43 12.30 15.15 -11.30
CA LYS A 43 13.30 14.08 -11.37
C LYS A 43 13.83 13.63 -9.99
N GLU A 44 13.69 14.46 -8.96
CA GLU A 44 14.23 14.25 -7.60
C GLU A 44 13.20 13.78 -6.58
N VAL A 45 11.89 13.86 -6.89
CA VAL A 45 10.83 13.19 -6.10
C VAL A 45 11.18 11.71 -5.87
N THR A 46 11.95 11.14 -6.79
CA THR A 46 12.42 9.76 -6.82
C THR A 46 13.51 9.42 -5.80
N GLN A 47 14.15 10.45 -5.25
CA GLN A 47 15.24 10.34 -4.29
C GLN A 47 14.77 10.42 -2.85
N VAL A 48 13.45 10.60 -2.64
CA VAL A 48 12.87 10.81 -1.33
C VAL A 48 12.10 9.58 -0.93
N ASN A 49 12.30 9.16 0.31
CA ASN A 49 11.58 8.05 0.91
C ASN A 49 10.05 8.29 0.84
N LEU A 50 9.30 7.38 0.20
CA LEU A 50 7.85 7.53 0.00
C LEU A 50 7.09 7.62 1.32
N TYR A 51 7.60 6.97 2.37
CA TYR A 51 6.98 7.05 3.69
C TYR A 51 7.00 8.50 4.19
N LEU A 52 8.06 9.27 3.93
CA LEU A 52 8.11 10.70 4.28
C LEU A 52 7.16 11.53 3.40
N LEU A 53 7.18 11.31 2.08
CA LEU A 53 6.29 12.00 1.14
C LEU A 53 4.82 11.78 1.48
N GLN A 54 4.46 10.61 2.01
CA GLN A 54 3.09 10.27 2.33
C GLN A 54 2.69 10.70 3.76
N ASN A 55 3.54 10.48 4.76
CA ASN A 55 3.17 10.62 6.17
C ASN A 55 3.66 11.93 6.83
N ARG A 56 4.67 12.60 6.25
CA ARG A 56 5.29 13.80 6.84
C ARG A 56 5.08 15.04 6.01
N PHE A 57 5.11 14.93 4.68
CA PHE A 57 4.92 16.08 3.81
C PHE A 57 3.45 16.23 3.41
N ARG A 58 2.90 17.42 3.68
CA ARG A 58 1.48 17.74 3.46
C ARG A 58 1.36 18.95 2.54
N ILE A 59 0.40 18.88 1.63
CA ILE A 59 0.02 20.01 0.78
C ILE A 59 -1.29 20.58 1.32
N GLN A 60 -1.30 21.87 1.59
CA GLN A 60 -2.48 22.63 1.95
C GLN A 60 -3.02 23.36 0.72
N THR A 61 -4.21 22.98 0.29
CA THR A 61 -4.96 23.64 -0.77
C THR A 61 -5.95 24.63 -0.16
N LYS A 62 -5.88 25.89 -0.56
CA LYS A 62 -6.83 26.94 -0.22
C LYS A 62 -7.81 27.13 -1.38
N LYS A 63 -9.11 26.99 -1.09
CA LYS A 63 -10.24 27.26 -2.00
C LYS A 63 -11.17 28.31 -1.41
N TYR A 64 -11.89 29.04 -2.24
CA TYR A 64 -12.94 29.95 -1.79
C TYR A 64 -14.30 29.31 -2.01
N ILE A 65 -15.06 29.09 -0.94
CA ILE A 65 -16.42 28.54 -1.00
C ILE A 65 -17.37 29.61 -0.48
N LYS A 66 -18.28 30.08 -1.34
CA LYS A 66 -19.22 31.17 -1.03
C LYS A 66 -18.52 32.41 -0.42
N GLY A 67 -17.38 32.80 -1.00
CA GLY A 67 -16.58 33.95 -0.56
C GLY A 67 -15.74 33.74 0.70
N LYS A 68 -15.84 32.59 1.38
CA LYS A 68 -15.01 32.27 2.56
C LYS A 68 -13.84 31.35 2.18
N PRO A 69 -12.62 31.59 2.70
CA PRO A 69 -11.50 30.69 2.48
C PRO A 69 -11.72 29.37 3.23
N SER A 70 -11.51 28.27 2.52
CA SER A 70 -11.52 26.90 3.02
C SER A 70 -10.16 26.26 2.73
N TYR A 71 -9.60 25.57 3.72
CA TYR A 71 -8.30 24.92 3.61
C TYR A 71 -8.50 23.41 3.67
N LYS A 72 -7.81 22.70 2.79
CA LYS A 72 -7.81 21.25 2.72
C LYS A 72 -6.38 20.74 2.72
N GLU A 73 -6.08 19.78 3.58
CA GLU A 73 -4.79 19.09 3.55
C GLU A 73 -4.89 17.80 2.74
N SER A 74 -3.87 17.52 1.95
CA SER A 74 -3.70 16.27 1.22
C SER A 74 -2.28 15.71 1.42
N PRO A 75 -2.09 14.38 1.32
CA PRO A 75 -0.76 13.79 1.27
C PRO A 75 0.00 14.28 0.03
N PHE A 76 1.29 14.62 0.19
CA PHE A 76 2.10 15.13 -0.91
C PHE A 76 2.23 14.09 -2.04
N LEU A 77 2.43 12.81 -1.70
CA LEU A 77 2.48 11.71 -2.66
C LEU A 77 1.19 11.60 -3.51
N ALA A 78 0.02 11.71 -2.88
CA ALA A 78 -1.26 11.61 -3.58
C ALA A 78 -1.44 12.77 -4.58
N GLU A 79 -1.09 13.99 -4.18
CA GLU A 79 -1.21 15.16 -5.06
C GLU A 79 -0.27 15.09 -6.27
N ILE A 80 0.95 14.58 -6.09
CA ILE A 80 1.89 14.36 -7.19
C ILE A 80 1.33 13.35 -8.19
N ILE A 81 0.87 12.19 -7.72
CA ILE A 81 0.34 11.14 -8.60
C ILE A 81 -0.87 11.67 -9.38
N LYS A 82 -1.74 12.44 -8.72
CA LYS A 82 -2.91 13.05 -9.31
C LYS A 82 -2.57 14.08 -10.39
N ASN A 83 -1.70 15.05 -10.08
CA ASN A 83 -1.52 16.22 -10.94
C ASN A 83 -0.45 16.02 -12.02
N GLN A 84 0.47 15.08 -11.84
CA GLN A 84 1.66 14.96 -12.70
C GLN A 84 1.70 13.65 -13.50
N TYR A 85 0.96 12.62 -13.09
CA TYR A 85 1.10 11.27 -13.61
C TYR A 85 -0.24 10.59 -13.91
N GLU A 86 -1.28 11.36 -14.23
CA GLU A 86 -2.58 10.81 -14.67
C GLU A 86 -3.10 9.66 -13.77
N HIS A 87 -2.91 9.80 -12.45
CA HIS A 87 -3.31 8.81 -11.43
C HIS A 87 -2.51 7.49 -11.40
N THR A 88 -1.44 7.31 -12.18
CA THR A 88 -0.58 6.12 -12.13
C THR A 88 0.90 6.46 -12.31
N LEU A 89 1.76 5.96 -11.43
CA LEU A 89 3.21 6.19 -11.45
C LEU A 89 3.97 4.87 -11.30
N SER A 90 4.77 4.49 -12.30
CA SER A 90 5.58 3.27 -12.27
C SER A 90 6.75 3.37 -11.29
N SER A 91 7.16 2.23 -10.72
CA SER A 91 8.30 2.17 -9.80
C SER A 91 9.61 2.62 -10.44
N GLU A 92 9.79 2.41 -11.75
CA GLU A 92 10.98 2.84 -12.50
C GLU A 92 11.16 4.35 -12.46
N ILE A 93 10.05 5.08 -12.69
CA ILE A 93 10.05 6.54 -12.57
C ILE A 93 10.14 6.92 -11.10
N LEU A 94 9.40 6.24 -10.22
CA LEU A 94 9.29 6.62 -8.81
C LEU A 94 10.58 6.44 -8.00
N TYR A 95 11.40 5.45 -8.28
CA TYR A 95 12.57 5.14 -7.48
C TYR A 95 13.88 5.57 -8.15
N GLY A 96 13.85 5.74 -9.46
CA GLY A 96 15.08 5.93 -10.23
C GLY A 96 16.09 4.80 -9.99
N ARG A 97 17.30 4.98 -10.51
CA ARG A 97 18.32 3.91 -10.54
C ARG A 97 18.83 3.50 -9.15
N LYS A 98 18.96 4.44 -8.21
CA LYS A 98 19.53 4.16 -6.87
C LYS A 98 18.60 3.28 -6.03
N MET A 99 17.31 3.62 -5.97
CA MET A 99 16.36 2.83 -5.20
C MET A 99 16.03 1.50 -5.89
N GLU A 100 16.13 1.41 -7.22
CA GLU A 100 16.06 0.12 -7.92
C GLU A 100 17.18 -0.84 -7.47
N ILE A 101 18.43 -0.34 -7.37
CA ILE A 101 19.56 -1.12 -6.86
C ILE A 101 19.30 -1.54 -5.40
N PHE A 102 18.82 -0.61 -4.56
CA PHE A 102 18.49 -0.90 -3.17
C PHE A 102 17.39 -1.97 -3.05
N LEU A 103 16.34 -1.89 -3.86
CA LEU A 103 15.25 -2.87 -3.87
C LEU A 103 15.77 -4.25 -4.29
N LYS A 104 16.65 -4.32 -5.29
CA LYS A 104 17.32 -5.58 -5.66
C LYS A 104 18.16 -6.16 -4.52
N GLN A 105 18.90 -5.32 -3.79
CA GLN A 105 19.65 -5.76 -2.61
C GLN A 105 18.73 -6.27 -1.49
N LEU A 106 17.58 -5.63 -1.29
CA LEU A 106 16.59 -6.03 -0.29
C LEU A 106 15.96 -7.39 -0.63
N LEU A 107 15.69 -7.64 -1.91
CA LEU A 107 15.21 -8.93 -2.42
C LEU A 107 16.27 -10.02 -2.25
N GLU A 108 17.53 -9.75 -2.61
CA GLU A 108 18.61 -10.75 -2.44
C GLU A 108 18.86 -11.05 -0.97
N ARG A 109 18.81 -10.04 -0.08
CA ARG A 109 18.90 -10.25 1.36
C ARG A 109 17.83 -11.21 1.87
N ASN A 110 16.58 -11.06 1.44
CA ASN A 110 15.50 -11.95 1.84
C ASN A 110 15.74 -13.39 1.36
N LYS A 111 16.24 -13.54 0.13
CA LYS A 111 16.61 -14.85 -0.43
C LYS A 111 17.77 -15.49 0.32
N GLU A 112 18.79 -14.73 0.71
CA GLU A 112 19.90 -15.20 1.55
C GLU A 112 19.42 -15.63 2.94
N MET A 113 18.56 -14.83 3.57
CA MET A 113 17.97 -15.15 4.87
C MET A 113 17.13 -16.42 4.82
N ALA A 114 16.30 -16.59 3.80
CA ALA A 114 15.58 -17.84 3.55
C ALA A 114 16.58 -18.99 3.29
N GLY A 115 17.66 -18.70 2.56
CA GLY A 115 18.76 -19.61 2.24
C GLY A 115 19.36 -20.34 3.43
N ALA A 116 19.37 -19.71 4.62
CA ALA A 116 19.86 -20.29 5.87
C ALA A 116 19.04 -21.51 6.36
N PHE A 117 17.84 -21.71 5.83
CA PHE A 117 16.99 -22.86 6.16
C PHE A 117 17.14 -23.99 5.13
N SER A 118 17.18 -25.22 5.63
CA SER A 118 17.29 -26.42 4.77
C SER A 118 16.03 -26.61 3.93
N GLU A 119 14.86 -26.48 4.55
CA GLU A 119 13.57 -26.53 3.86
C GLU A 119 13.06 -25.11 3.61
N LYS A 120 12.88 -24.78 2.34
CA LYS A 120 12.42 -23.47 1.88
C LYS A 120 11.82 -23.57 0.49
N GLU A 121 10.96 -22.62 0.17
CA GLU A 121 10.40 -22.43 -1.17
C GLU A 121 10.32 -20.93 -1.50
N GLU A 122 10.54 -20.59 -2.77
CA GLU A 122 10.27 -19.26 -3.33
C GLU A 122 9.01 -19.35 -4.19
N TYR A 123 7.99 -18.57 -3.84
CA TYR A 123 6.75 -18.44 -4.59
C TYR A 123 6.74 -17.10 -5.31
N CYS A 124 6.75 -17.14 -6.64
CA CYS A 124 6.64 -15.96 -7.48
C CYS A 124 5.19 -15.80 -7.93
N PHE A 125 4.64 -14.60 -7.82
CA PHE A 125 3.27 -14.32 -8.28
C PHE A 125 3.12 -12.89 -8.76
N HIS A 126 2.18 -12.71 -9.68
CA HIS A 126 1.85 -11.42 -10.29
C HIS A 126 0.42 -11.01 -9.96
N ILE A 127 0.23 -9.77 -9.56
CA ILE A 127 -1.08 -9.16 -9.33
C ILE A 127 -1.26 -8.07 -10.39
N PRO A 128 -2.02 -8.35 -11.47
CA PRO A 128 -2.25 -7.37 -12.54
C PRO A 128 -3.23 -6.28 -12.10
N SER A 129 -4.14 -6.63 -11.19
CA SER A 129 -5.16 -5.73 -10.68
C SER A 129 -4.62 -4.78 -9.60
N LYS A 130 -5.52 -3.99 -8.99
CA LYS A 130 -5.17 -3.11 -7.87
C LYS A 130 -5.11 -3.90 -6.58
N MET A 131 -4.18 -3.52 -5.71
CA MET A 131 -3.98 -4.09 -4.39
C MET A 131 -3.83 -2.97 -3.37
N ILE A 132 -4.56 -3.09 -2.26
CA ILE A 132 -4.55 -2.10 -1.17
C ILE A 132 -3.68 -2.64 -0.05
N LEU A 133 -2.59 -1.92 0.26
CA LEU A 133 -1.70 -2.28 1.37
C LEU A 133 -2.05 -1.47 2.62
N GLY A 134 -2.44 -2.18 3.68
CA GLY A 134 -2.58 -1.63 5.03
C GLY A 134 -3.73 -0.64 5.25
N GLU A 135 -4.91 -0.98 4.72
CA GLU A 135 -6.14 -0.31 5.11
C GLU A 135 -6.38 -0.46 6.63
N GLY A 136 -6.64 0.65 7.31
CA GLY A 136 -6.80 0.71 8.78
C GLY A 136 -5.68 1.44 9.52
N GLY A 137 -4.64 1.91 8.82
CA GLY A 137 -3.70 2.85 9.41
C GLY A 137 -4.35 4.21 9.72
N ASN A 138 -3.98 4.82 10.85
CA ASN A 138 -4.41 6.18 11.18
C ASN A 138 -3.95 7.15 10.07
N SER A 139 -4.92 7.74 9.37
CA SER A 139 -4.65 8.83 8.45
C SER A 139 -4.86 10.17 9.15
N ALA A 140 -3.94 11.10 8.93
CA ALA A 140 -4.15 12.48 9.35
C ALA A 140 -5.17 13.22 8.45
N TYR A 141 -5.67 12.56 7.40
CA TYR A 141 -6.56 13.11 6.39
C TYR A 141 -7.93 12.43 6.46
N SER A 142 -8.99 13.23 6.47
CA SER A 142 -10.37 12.74 6.57
C SER A 142 -10.88 12.02 5.31
N ASP A 143 -10.20 12.22 4.18
CA ASP A 143 -10.62 11.79 2.85
C ASP A 143 -9.50 11.08 2.06
N HIS A 144 -8.37 10.79 2.72
CA HIS A 144 -7.29 10.01 2.13
C HIS A 144 -6.95 8.81 3.02
N VAL A 145 -6.93 7.61 2.47
CA VAL A 145 -6.32 6.44 3.12
C VAL A 145 -4.90 6.27 2.63
N LEU A 146 -3.99 6.12 3.59
CA LEU A 146 -2.55 6.04 3.36
C LEU A 146 -2.15 4.59 3.13
N MET A 147 -1.30 4.36 2.11
CA MET A 147 -0.76 3.02 1.82
C MET A 147 0.30 2.65 2.85
N LYS A 148 0.34 1.38 3.28
CA LYS A 148 1.41 0.90 4.14
C LYS A 148 2.73 0.82 3.37
N LEU A 149 3.71 1.55 3.88
CA LEU A 149 5.08 1.62 3.38
C LEU A 149 6.01 1.20 4.51
N HIS A 150 7.11 0.53 4.17
CA HIS A 150 8.14 0.21 5.15
C HIS A 150 8.72 1.52 5.71
N PRO A 151 8.68 1.78 7.02
CA PRO A 151 9.03 3.10 7.57
C PRO A 151 10.47 3.53 7.25
N LEU A 152 11.41 2.58 7.29
CA LEU A 152 12.82 2.85 7.00
C LEU A 152 13.12 2.99 5.50
N TYR A 153 12.60 2.07 4.68
CA TYR A 153 12.96 1.95 3.26
C TYR A 153 12.06 2.79 2.35
N GLY A 154 10.86 3.16 2.81
CA GLY A 154 9.91 3.89 1.99
C GLY A 154 9.35 3.08 0.83
N VAL A 155 9.40 1.74 0.90
CA VAL A 155 8.88 0.85 -0.15
C VAL A 155 7.57 0.18 0.29
N PRO A 156 6.61 -0.07 -0.62
CA PRO A 156 5.48 -0.92 -0.31
C PRO A 156 5.98 -2.34 -0.02
N TYR A 157 5.32 -3.02 0.91
CA TYR A 157 5.69 -4.37 1.30
C TYR A 157 4.47 -5.09 1.90
N LEU A 158 4.50 -6.42 1.79
CA LEU A 158 3.59 -7.31 2.50
C LEU A 158 4.28 -7.80 3.77
N PRO A 159 3.77 -7.46 4.96
CA PRO A 159 4.29 -8.00 6.20
C PRO A 159 4.14 -9.52 6.26
N ALA A 160 5.13 -10.20 6.83
CA ALA A 160 5.11 -11.64 7.09
C ALA A 160 3.85 -12.08 7.84
N SER A 161 3.38 -11.28 8.80
CA SER A 161 2.14 -11.55 9.53
C SER A 161 0.88 -11.48 8.67
N THR A 162 0.84 -10.59 7.68
CA THR A 162 -0.27 -10.52 6.70
C THR A 162 -0.28 -11.77 5.82
N ILE A 163 0.89 -12.20 5.35
CA ILE A 163 1.03 -13.42 4.54
C ILE A 163 0.64 -14.66 5.35
N LYS A 164 1.17 -14.79 6.58
CA LYS A 164 0.85 -15.87 7.51
C LYS A 164 -0.67 -15.96 7.74
N GLY A 165 -1.31 -14.84 8.03
CA GLY A 165 -2.76 -14.79 8.28
C GLY A 165 -3.58 -15.19 7.04
N ALA A 166 -3.20 -14.71 5.86
CA ALA A 166 -3.87 -15.06 4.62
C ALA A 166 -3.71 -16.55 4.28
N LEU A 167 -2.49 -17.08 4.35
CA LEU A 167 -2.21 -18.49 4.10
C LEU A 167 -2.95 -19.39 5.08
N ARG A 168 -2.97 -19.03 6.38
CA ARG A 168 -3.71 -19.76 7.41
C ARG A 168 -5.21 -19.79 7.11
N SER A 169 -5.79 -18.67 6.67
CA SER A 169 -7.20 -18.62 6.29
C SER A 169 -7.51 -19.57 5.13
N CYS A 170 -6.65 -19.59 4.10
CA CYS A 170 -6.79 -20.51 2.98
C CYS A 170 -6.59 -21.97 3.39
N TRP A 171 -5.61 -22.25 4.26
CA TRP A 171 -5.40 -23.58 4.81
C TRP A 171 -6.65 -24.11 5.50
N ASN A 172 -7.27 -23.28 6.35
CA ASN A 172 -8.50 -23.63 7.03
C ASN A 172 -9.63 -23.90 6.03
N GLU A 173 -9.83 -23.02 5.05
CA GLU A 173 -10.90 -23.22 4.07
C GLU A 173 -10.72 -24.48 3.22
N LEU A 174 -9.48 -24.81 2.83
CA LEU A 174 -9.20 -25.96 1.98
C LEU A 174 -9.22 -27.29 2.74
N PHE A 175 -8.70 -27.34 3.97
CA PHE A 175 -8.36 -28.61 4.61
C PHE A 175 -9.01 -28.86 5.96
N GLU A 176 -9.50 -27.83 6.67
CA GLU A 176 -10.03 -28.00 8.02
C GLU A 176 -11.47 -27.51 8.12
N ARG A 177 -12.38 -28.39 8.56
CA ARG A 177 -13.72 -27.95 8.96
C ARG A 177 -13.63 -27.30 10.34
N LYS A 178 -14.47 -26.29 10.57
CA LYS A 178 -14.58 -25.54 11.84
C LYS A 178 -14.96 -26.47 13.01
N ASP A 179 -13.99 -27.17 13.59
CA ASP A 179 -14.14 -27.84 14.88
C ASP A 179 -13.33 -27.07 15.94
N GLU A 180 -13.94 -26.88 17.11
CA GLU A 180 -13.59 -25.81 18.07
C GLU A 180 -12.38 -26.08 18.98
N ASN A 181 -11.62 -27.18 18.80
CA ASN A 181 -10.43 -27.44 19.62
C ASN A 181 -9.31 -28.11 18.82
N ASN A 182 -8.30 -27.32 18.44
CA ASN A 182 -7.32 -27.70 17.43
C ASN A 182 -5.86 -27.66 17.92
N THR A 183 -5.61 -27.69 19.23
CA THR A 183 -4.26 -27.58 19.84
C THR A 183 -3.28 -28.71 19.51
N GLY A 184 -3.60 -29.59 18.56
CA GLY A 184 -2.70 -30.61 17.99
C GLY A 184 -2.84 -30.79 16.48
N SER A 185 -3.58 -29.92 15.79
CA SER A 185 -3.74 -30.02 14.33
C SER A 185 -2.47 -29.66 13.59
N VAL A 186 -2.43 -30.06 12.32
CA VAL A 186 -1.35 -29.67 11.41
C VAL A 186 -1.30 -28.15 11.26
N GLU A 187 -2.46 -27.48 11.20
CA GLU A 187 -2.55 -26.01 11.23
C GLU A 187 -1.85 -25.43 12.44
N TYR A 188 -2.21 -25.87 13.65
CA TYR A 188 -1.63 -25.35 14.88
C TYR A 188 -0.11 -25.56 14.92
N GLN A 189 0.39 -26.70 14.45
CA GLN A 189 1.84 -26.97 14.36
C GLN A 189 2.55 -26.08 13.33
N LEU A 190 1.91 -25.79 12.19
CA LEU A 190 2.49 -24.96 11.14
C LEU A 190 2.50 -23.47 11.52
N PHE A 191 1.43 -22.98 12.15
CA PHE A 191 1.18 -21.55 12.33
C PHE A 191 1.26 -21.05 13.78
N GLU A 192 1.19 -21.88 14.82
CA GLU A 192 1.14 -21.43 16.23
C GLU A 192 2.20 -22.08 17.12
N GLU A 193 2.26 -23.40 17.21
CA GLU A 193 3.11 -24.14 18.16
C GLU A 193 4.60 -24.05 17.81
N GLY A 194 5.27 -23.04 18.36
CA GLY A 194 6.69 -22.80 18.12
C GLY A 194 7.00 -22.52 16.64
N GLU A 195 6.03 -21.95 15.92
CA GLU A 195 6.06 -21.45 14.53
C GLU A 195 7.05 -22.23 13.63
N LYS A 196 6.64 -23.42 13.16
CA LYS A 196 7.51 -24.22 12.31
C LYS A 196 7.68 -23.61 10.92
N LEU A 197 6.64 -22.98 10.38
CA LEU A 197 6.75 -22.17 9.18
C LEU A 197 7.24 -20.76 9.51
N ILE A 198 8.27 -20.34 8.78
CA ILE A 198 8.87 -19.03 8.87
C ILE A 198 8.48 -18.25 7.62
N PHE A 199 7.82 -17.12 7.85
CA PHE A 199 7.37 -16.21 6.81
C PHE A 199 8.30 -15.01 6.77
N PHE A 200 8.74 -14.64 5.57
CA PHE A 200 9.52 -13.43 5.34
C PHE A 200 8.61 -12.32 4.82
N ASP A 201 8.93 -11.07 5.13
CA ASP A 201 8.28 -9.92 4.50
C ASP A 201 8.49 -9.99 2.98
N ALA A 202 7.45 -9.78 2.18
CA ALA A 202 7.58 -9.76 0.74
C ALA A 202 7.66 -8.32 0.21
N TYR A 203 8.70 -8.05 -0.57
CA TYR A 203 8.90 -6.78 -1.25
C TYR A 203 8.59 -6.94 -2.75
N PRO A 204 8.01 -5.93 -3.40
CA PRO A 204 7.70 -6.02 -4.81
C PRO A 204 8.97 -5.90 -5.65
N GLN A 205 9.06 -6.65 -6.73
CA GLN A 205 10.16 -6.54 -7.70
C GLN A 205 9.94 -5.36 -8.65
N SER A 206 8.72 -5.23 -9.14
CA SER A 206 8.23 -4.14 -9.99
C SER A 206 6.79 -3.87 -9.62
N PHE A 207 6.35 -2.61 -9.71
CA PHE A 207 4.96 -2.23 -9.46
C PHE A 207 4.67 -0.84 -10.00
N SER A 208 3.40 -0.49 -10.07
CA SER A 208 2.94 0.89 -10.23
C SER A 208 2.12 1.33 -9.04
N ILE A 209 2.28 2.57 -8.60
CA ILE A 209 1.39 3.20 -7.63
C ILE A 209 0.25 3.86 -8.39
N SER A 210 -0.99 3.68 -7.93
CA SER A 210 -2.16 4.33 -8.51
C SER A 210 -3.06 4.94 -7.45
N LEU A 211 -3.83 5.96 -7.84
CA LEU A 211 -4.90 6.49 -7.01
C LEU A 211 -6.22 5.83 -7.37
N ASP A 212 -6.97 5.49 -6.34
CA ASP A 212 -8.33 5.01 -6.47
C ASP A 212 -9.25 5.71 -5.48
N ALA A 213 -10.55 5.53 -5.61
CA ALA A 213 -11.54 6.19 -4.77
C ALA A 213 -12.70 5.27 -4.40
N GLN A 214 -13.25 5.51 -3.21
CA GLN A 214 -14.50 4.91 -2.75
C GLN A 214 -15.45 6.01 -2.33
N SER A 215 -16.73 5.82 -2.64
CA SER A 215 -17.78 6.79 -2.32
C SER A 215 -18.81 6.11 -1.41
N PRO A 216 -18.53 5.96 -0.10
CA PRO A 216 -19.48 5.33 0.82
C PRO A 216 -20.73 6.22 0.95
N HIS A 217 -21.88 5.66 0.61
CA HIS A 217 -23.16 6.38 0.67
C HIS A 217 -23.69 6.54 2.10
N TYR A 218 -23.32 5.64 3.01
CA TYR A 218 -23.79 5.62 4.40
C TYR A 218 -22.62 5.75 5.40
N LYS A 219 -21.74 6.73 5.21
CA LYS A 219 -20.54 6.91 6.05
C LYS A 219 -20.89 7.03 7.54
N ASP A 220 -21.88 7.84 7.87
CA ASP A 220 -22.25 8.14 9.25
C ASP A 220 -22.84 6.90 9.96
N TYR A 221 -23.41 5.98 9.19
CA TYR A 221 -23.89 4.68 9.70
C TYR A 221 -22.73 3.76 10.09
N TYR A 222 -21.73 3.64 9.22
CA TYR A 222 -20.53 2.84 9.52
C TYR A 222 -19.72 3.41 10.68
N GLU A 223 -19.74 4.73 10.87
CA GLU A 223 -19.14 5.42 12.01
C GLU A 223 -20.02 5.42 13.28
N ARG A 224 -21.20 4.79 13.23
CA ARG A 224 -22.18 4.71 14.34
C ARG A 224 -22.66 6.07 14.85
N GLN A 225 -22.71 7.08 13.98
CA GLN A 225 -23.16 8.44 14.28
C GLN A 225 -24.62 8.68 13.88
N ALA A 226 -25.12 8.01 12.83
CA ALA A 226 -26.49 8.16 12.35
C ALA A 226 -27.05 6.88 11.71
N ALA A 227 -28.38 6.82 11.53
CA ALA A 227 -29.04 5.76 10.77
C ALA A 227 -28.72 5.86 9.26
N PRO A 228 -28.72 4.76 8.50
CA PRO A 228 -28.42 4.79 7.06
C PRO A 228 -29.59 5.42 6.31
N THR A 229 -29.43 6.68 5.90
CA THR A 229 -30.46 7.45 5.21
C THR A 229 -29.94 7.94 3.86
N ASP A 230 -30.79 7.94 2.83
CA ASP A 230 -30.40 8.28 1.45
C ASP A 230 -30.04 9.77 1.25
N ASN A 231 -30.23 10.59 2.28
CA ASN A 231 -29.87 12.00 2.29
C ASN A 231 -28.45 12.26 2.85
N GLN A 232 -27.69 11.21 3.21
CA GLN A 232 -26.32 11.38 3.67
C GLN A 232 -25.43 11.90 2.53
N LYS A 233 -24.50 12.79 2.90
CA LYS A 233 -23.59 13.39 1.94
C LYS A 233 -22.50 12.39 1.56
N VAL A 234 -22.46 12.01 0.29
CA VAL A 234 -21.39 11.18 -0.26
C VAL A 234 -20.09 11.99 -0.32
N VAL A 235 -19.08 11.54 0.44
CA VAL A 235 -17.73 12.12 0.42
C VAL A 235 -16.77 11.06 -0.13
N PRO A 236 -16.26 11.23 -1.37
CA PRO A 236 -15.27 10.31 -1.92
C PRO A 236 -14.00 10.27 -1.06
N ILE A 237 -13.59 9.06 -0.69
CA ILE A 237 -12.35 8.76 0.01
C ILE A 237 -11.37 8.27 -1.06
N THR A 238 -10.30 9.02 -1.27
CA THR A 238 -9.20 8.64 -2.17
C THR A 238 -8.20 7.77 -1.42
N PHE A 239 -7.60 6.79 -2.07
CA PHE A 239 -6.54 5.98 -1.48
C PHE A 239 -5.49 5.62 -2.50
N ILE A 240 -4.29 5.34 -1.99
CA ILE A 240 -3.16 4.91 -2.80
C ILE A 240 -3.15 3.38 -2.81
N CYS A 241 -3.12 2.80 -4.00
CA CYS A 241 -2.98 1.36 -4.22
C CYS A 241 -1.74 1.06 -5.07
N ILE A 242 -1.31 -0.20 -5.06
CA ILE A 242 -0.34 -0.71 -6.04
C ILE A 242 -1.07 -1.53 -7.10
N LYS A 243 -0.54 -1.57 -8.31
CA LYS A 243 -1.02 -2.41 -9.41
C LYS A 243 0.14 -2.93 -10.24
N ASP A 244 -0.12 -3.90 -11.11
CA ASP A 244 0.89 -4.52 -11.98
C ASP A 244 2.13 -4.94 -11.17
N VAL A 245 1.92 -5.60 -10.04
CA VAL A 245 2.97 -5.90 -9.05
C VAL A 245 3.38 -7.36 -9.09
N THR A 246 4.69 -7.61 -9.04
CA THR A 246 5.23 -8.96 -8.88
C THR A 246 5.94 -9.08 -7.54
N PHE A 247 5.62 -10.14 -6.79
CA PHE A 247 6.24 -10.46 -5.51
C PHE A 247 7.01 -11.77 -5.59
N LYS A 248 8.08 -11.85 -4.80
CA LYS A 248 8.77 -13.08 -4.47
C LYS A 248 8.61 -13.33 -2.98
N LEU A 249 7.79 -14.33 -2.67
CA LEU A 249 7.52 -14.74 -1.30
C LEU A 249 8.40 -15.93 -0.94
N HIS A 250 9.14 -15.80 0.15
CA HIS A 250 9.88 -16.91 0.73
C HIS A 250 9.14 -17.46 1.93
N ILE A 251 9.00 -18.79 1.98
CA ILE A 251 8.53 -19.52 3.15
C ILE A 251 9.59 -20.57 3.46
N ALA A 252 9.98 -20.68 4.73
CA ALA A 252 10.90 -21.70 5.21
C ALA A 252 10.25 -22.55 6.29
N CYS A 253 10.83 -23.71 6.58
CA CYS A 253 10.38 -24.57 7.66
C CYS A 253 11.56 -25.10 8.48
N GLN A 254 11.45 -25.05 9.81
CA GLN A 254 12.45 -25.63 10.71
C GLN A 254 12.31 -27.15 10.86
N ASN A 255 11.14 -27.71 10.56
CA ASN A 255 10.84 -29.14 10.72
C ASN A 255 10.79 -29.83 9.35
N THR A 256 11.89 -30.50 8.98
CA THR A 256 12.00 -31.25 7.73
C THR A 256 10.93 -32.32 7.52
N LYS A 257 10.55 -33.04 8.58
CA LYS A 257 9.54 -34.10 8.46
C LYS A 257 8.17 -33.50 8.12
N LEU A 258 7.78 -32.46 8.87
CA LEU A 258 6.51 -31.77 8.67
C LEU A 258 6.46 -31.10 7.29
N TRP A 259 7.53 -30.42 6.89
CA TRP A 259 7.63 -29.81 5.55
C TRP A 259 7.38 -30.83 4.45
N LYS A 260 8.09 -31.96 4.47
CA LYS A 260 7.94 -33.00 3.44
C LYS A 260 6.55 -33.64 3.41
N GLN A 261 5.89 -33.75 4.56
CA GLN A 261 4.54 -34.30 4.66
C GLN A 261 3.50 -33.33 4.11
N GLU A 262 3.65 -32.03 4.37
CA GLU A 262 2.62 -31.03 4.11
C GLU A 262 2.91 -30.13 2.91
N LYS A 263 4.06 -30.29 2.23
CA LYS A 263 4.51 -29.41 1.13
C LYS A 263 3.44 -29.19 0.06
N THR A 264 2.81 -30.26 -0.41
CA THR A 264 1.75 -30.17 -1.43
C THR A 264 0.57 -29.32 -0.95
N ARG A 265 0.14 -29.49 0.31
CA ARG A 265 -0.95 -28.72 0.92
C ARG A 265 -0.55 -27.26 1.13
N ILE A 266 0.71 -26.99 1.47
CA ILE A 266 1.26 -25.64 1.56
C ILE A 266 1.21 -24.97 0.17
N ASP A 267 1.63 -25.67 -0.88
CA ASP A 267 1.60 -25.15 -2.26
C ASP A 267 0.17 -24.84 -2.73
N GLU A 268 -0.77 -25.73 -2.44
CA GLU A 268 -2.21 -25.54 -2.71
C GLU A 268 -2.78 -24.34 -1.93
N ALA A 269 -2.41 -24.19 -0.65
CA ALA A 269 -2.83 -23.07 0.17
C ALA A 269 -2.24 -21.74 -0.34
N VAL A 270 -0.98 -21.71 -0.77
CA VAL A 270 -0.35 -20.51 -1.36
C VAL A 270 -1.05 -20.13 -2.66
N LYS A 271 -1.36 -21.12 -3.50
CA LYS A 271 -2.11 -20.89 -4.74
C LYS A 271 -3.50 -20.30 -4.45
N CYS A 272 -4.24 -20.87 -3.50
CA CYS A 272 -5.55 -20.35 -3.06
C CYS A 272 -5.43 -18.91 -2.50
N MET A 273 -4.41 -18.65 -1.70
CA MET A 273 -4.13 -17.32 -1.13
C MET A 273 -3.97 -16.27 -2.23
N VAL A 274 -3.27 -16.58 -3.32
CA VAL A 274 -2.99 -15.64 -4.40
C VAL A 274 -4.17 -15.52 -5.39
N GLU A 275 -4.71 -16.66 -5.83
CA GLU A 275 -5.65 -16.72 -6.97
C GLU A 275 -7.12 -16.58 -6.56
N ILE A 276 -7.47 -16.90 -5.32
CA ILE A 276 -8.88 -16.94 -4.87
C ILE A 276 -9.10 -15.88 -3.79
N TYR A 277 -8.31 -15.92 -2.72
CA TYR A 277 -8.46 -15.01 -1.59
C TYR A 277 -7.92 -13.62 -1.89
N GLY A 278 -6.77 -13.52 -2.55
CA GLY A 278 -6.05 -12.27 -2.73
C GLY A 278 -5.36 -11.78 -1.45
N LEU A 279 -4.47 -10.81 -1.63
CA LEU A 279 -3.62 -10.26 -0.57
C LEU A 279 -3.91 -8.77 -0.33
N GLY A 280 -3.83 -8.35 0.93
CA GLY A 280 -4.09 -6.95 1.32
C GLY A 280 -5.54 -6.72 1.76
N ALA A 281 -6.08 -5.54 1.47
CA ALA A 281 -7.41 -5.15 1.91
C ALA A 281 -8.44 -5.13 0.77
N LYS A 282 -9.73 -5.28 1.14
CA LYS A 282 -10.88 -5.37 0.23
C LYS A 282 -10.77 -6.46 -0.84
N THR A 283 -10.22 -7.60 -0.44
CA THR A 283 -10.15 -8.80 -1.27
C THR A 283 -11.51 -9.25 -1.79
N ALA A 284 -12.58 -9.11 -1.01
CA ALA A 284 -13.95 -9.40 -1.44
C ALA A 284 -14.44 -8.55 -2.63
N LEU A 285 -13.79 -7.40 -2.91
CA LEU A 285 -14.06 -6.57 -4.09
C LEU A 285 -13.09 -6.86 -5.26
N GLY A 286 -12.27 -7.91 -5.14
CA GLY A 286 -11.29 -8.32 -6.14
C GLY A 286 -9.92 -7.65 -6.03
N TYR A 287 -9.65 -6.87 -4.98
CA TYR A 287 -8.32 -6.28 -4.80
C TYR A 287 -7.29 -7.33 -4.37
N GLY A 288 -6.09 -7.26 -4.94
CA GLY A 288 -4.96 -8.11 -4.55
C GLY A 288 -5.03 -9.55 -5.00
N VAL A 289 -5.98 -9.90 -5.87
CA VAL A 289 -6.04 -11.21 -6.54
C VAL A 289 -5.04 -11.22 -7.70
N GLY A 290 -4.27 -12.30 -7.79
CA GLY A 290 -3.22 -12.49 -8.78
C GLY A 290 -3.14 -13.89 -9.34
N GLU A 291 -2.01 -14.19 -9.96
CA GLU A 291 -1.68 -15.47 -10.58
C GLU A 291 -0.28 -15.91 -10.16
N MET A 292 -0.13 -17.21 -9.89
CA MET A 292 1.18 -17.82 -9.65
C MET A 292 2.00 -17.84 -10.95
N GLN A 293 3.32 -17.62 -10.85
CA GLN A 293 4.25 -17.62 -11.99
C GLN A 293 5.12 -18.88 -12.02
#